data_AF-A0AA38VYQ8-F1
#
_entry.id   AF-A0AA38VYQ8-F1
#
_cell.length_a   1.000
_cell.length_b   1.000
_cell.length_c   1.000
_cell.angle_alpha   90.00
_cell.angle_beta   90.00
_cell.angle_gamma   90.00
#
_symmetry.space_group_name_H-M   'P 1'
#
loop_
_entity.id
_entity.type
_entity.pdbx_description
1 polymer ?
#
loop_
_entity_poly.entity_id
_entity_poly.type
_entity_poly.pdbx_seq_one_letter_code
_entity_poly.pdbx_strand_id
1 'polypeptide(L)'
;MRPSTFILALLPPLTSAHTVFTTLFINDVNQGDGTCVRMPRDGPTSTSPIRPITDNPDMACGRDGLLPVPFTCPASAGAKLTFEFREYADASVPGAIDPSHKGPCAVYLKQVANMTASDRADGDGWFKIWESGYDVSTGRWCTEKLTEAGGLLSVALPGGLPGGYFLVRPELVALQQADKGDPQLYAGCAQLFVPGVAGVVEVPADRRVAIPGHVSGDDEGLTFNIYQQPLALPYPIPGPRVFFPVGRTAGAAAGVVKVPGSSGGAAVQTQTQGGAVPAGCLLKNANWCGFEVGAYSDEDGCWRASEECWAQGKKCYDSAPPTGSANCKVWEGKCKGIQEACQGKRFEGPPRAELVAVEAAVPGVIPPVEGVAGGSEEAEGTASAALGTSTPNPSMGTSTTSGSASTATGEYASKPTEVAPEAPDDSCPAEVLSKDGTCGGDLGQTCSGSEFGGCCSRYGRCGSTRLHCGCGCQSAFGQCN
;
A
#
# COMPACT_ATOMS: atom_id res chain seq x y z
N MET A 1 -33.26 53.77 6.90
CA MET A 1 -32.01 52.98 6.74
C MET A 1 -32.24 51.93 5.67
N ARG A 2 -31.26 51.59 4.82
CA ARG A 2 -31.36 50.45 3.89
C ARG A 2 -30.77 49.20 4.58
N PRO A 3 -31.39 48.01 4.48
CA PRO A 3 -30.74 46.79 4.90
C PRO A 3 -29.60 46.44 3.93
N SER A 4 -28.42 46.12 4.45
CA SER A 4 -27.34 45.54 3.66
C SER A 4 -27.47 44.03 3.69
N THR A 5 -27.85 43.43 2.55
CA THR A 5 -27.91 41.98 2.41
C THR A 5 -26.48 41.41 2.35
N PHE A 6 -26.00 40.85 3.45
CA PHE A 6 -24.75 40.09 3.43
C PHE A 6 -24.96 38.81 2.62
N ILE A 7 -24.30 38.71 1.47
CA ILE A 7 -24.20 37.47 0.71
C ILE A 7 -23.20 36.59 1.44
N LEU A 8 -23.70 35.56 2.14
CA LEU A 8 -22.87 34.54 2.74
C LEU A 8 -22.31 33.67 1.61
N ALA A 9 -21.04 33.89 1.25
CA ALA A 9 -20.36 33.06 0.26
C ALA A 9 -20.13 31.66 0.85
N LEU A 10 -20.96 30.69 0.44
CA LEU A 10 -20.64 29.29 0.63
C LEU A 10 -19.41 28.97 -0.22
N LEU A 11 -18.26 28.84 0.42
CA LEU A 11 -17.17 28.04 -0.13
C LEU A 11 -17.70 26.62 -0.33
N PRO A 12 -17.57 26.00 -1.52
CA PRO A 12 -17.86 24.59 -1.67
C PRO A 12 -16.94 23.79 -0.75
N PRO A 13 -17.38 22.63 -0.22
CA PRO A 13 -16.48 21.74 0.49
C PRO A 13 -15.34 21.33 -0.43
N LEU A 14 -14.14 21.19 0.13
CA LEU A 14 -13.01 20.59 -0.57
C LEU A 14 -13.32 19.10 -0.74
N THR A 15 -13.88 18.73 -1.90
CA THR A 15 -14.12 17.34 -2.29
C THR A 15 -12.78 16.62 -2.40
N SER A 16 -12.50 15.70 -1.47
CA SER A 16 -11.33 14.83 -1.55
C SER A 16 -11.49 13.89 -2.75
N ALA A 17 -10.93 14.23 -3.91
CA ALA A 17 -11.08 13.37 -5.09
C ALA A 17 -10.25 12.06 -5.01
N HIS A 18 -9.41 11.96 -3.99
CA HIS A 18 -8.26 11.05 -3.92
C HIS A 18 -8.43 10.02 -2.79
N THR A 19 -7.55 9.01 -2.71
CA THR A 19 -7.76 7.84 -1.84
C THR A 19 -6.51 7.39 -1.06
N VAL A 20 -6.70 6.67 0.04
CA VAL A 20 -5.64 5.99 0.80
C VAL A 20 -6.07 4.59 1.24
N PHE A 21 -5.13 3.64 1.22
CA PHE A 21 -5.32 2.31 1.83
C PHE A 21 -5.30 2.44 3.36
N THR A 22 -6.41 2.09 4.02
CA THR A 22 -6.60 2.26 5.47
C THR A 22 -6.52 0.95 6.25
N THR A 23 -7.20 -0.09 5.78
CA THR A 23 -7.60 -1.21 6.64
C THR A 23 -7.48 -2.54 5.92
N LEU A 24 -6.78 -3.49 6.54
CA LEU A 24 -6.58 -4.85 6.04
C LEU A 24 -7.64 -5.79 6.64
N PHE A 25 -8.15 -6.71 5.83
CA PHE A 25 -8.93 -7.85 6.27
C PHE A 25 -8.21 -9.14 5.85
N ILE A 26 -8.26 -10.16 6.70
CA ILE A 26 -7.66 -11.48 6.45
C ILE A 26 -8.74 -12.53 6.67
N ASN A 27 -9.10 -13.27 5.62
CA ASN A 27 -10.22 -14.23 5.63
C ASN A 27 -11.51 -13.62 6.23
N ASP A 28 -11.91 -12.45 5.71
CA ASP A 28 -13.07 -11.65 6.14
C ASP A 28 -12.99 -11.06 7.56
N VAL A 29 -11.95 -11.36 8.34
CA VAL A 29 -11.70 -10.74 9.65
C VAL A 29 -11.02 -9.38 9.47
N ASN A 30 -11.73 -8.31 9.83
CA ASN A 30 -11.17 -6.96 9.91
C ASN A 30 -9.99 -6.94 10.92
N GLN A 31 -8.79 -6.53 10.47
CA GLN A 31 -7.63 -6.39 11.36
C GLN A 31 -7.68 -5.09 12.20
N GLY A 32 -8.60 -4.18 11.86
CA GLY A 32 -8.87 -2.88 12.48
C GLY A 32 -8.03 -1.76 11.89
N ASP A 33 -8.53 -0.54 11.96
CA ASP A 33 -8.05 0.60 11.15
C ASP A 33 -6.56 0.88 11.33
N GLY A 34 -5.79 0.94 10.23
CA GLY A 34 -4.34 1.15 10.22
C GLY A 34 -3.51 -0.01 10.80
N THR A 35 -4.12 -1.08 11.32
CA THR A 35 -3.40 -2.19 11.97
C THR A 35 -2.58 -2.96 10.94
N CYS A 36 -1.27 -3.11 11.20
CA CYS A 36 -0.29 -3.66 10.25
C CYS A 36 -0.10 -2.84 8.95
N VAL A 37 -0.82 -1.74 8.74
CA VAL A 37 -0.72 -0.88 7.55
C VAL A 37 0.28 0.26 7.82
N ARG A 38 1.22 0.45 6.89
CA ARG A 38 2.18 1.56 6.86
C ARG A 38 1.54 2.79 6.21
N MET A 39 0.63 3.45 6.94
CA MET A 39 -0.06 4.64 6.45
C MET A 39 0.84 5.90 6.49
N PRO A 40 0.63 6.87 5.59
CA PRO A 40 1.13 8.24 5.72
C PRO A 40 0.78 8.86 7.08
N ARG A 41 1.57 9.81 7.57
CA ARG A 41 1.37 10.47 8.87
C ARG A 41 0.68 11.82 8.81
N ASP A 42 0.87 12.57 7.73
CA ASP A 42 0.15 13.83 7.53
C ASP A 42 -1.28 13.57 7.02
N GLY A 43 -2.27 13.79 7.89
CA GLY A 43 -3.69 13.62 7.56
C GLY A 43 -4.15 14.43 6.33
N PRO A 44 -3.93 15.76 6.27
CA PRO A 44 -4.34 16.61 5.15
C PRO A 44 -3.84 16.17 3.76
N THR A 45 -2.66 15.55 3.66
CA THR A 45 -2.12 15.04 2.40
C THR A 45 -2.16 13.52 2.26
N SER A 46 -2.74 12.80 3.23
CA SER A 46 -2.70 11.32 3.32
C SER A 46 -3.32 10.59 2.13
N THR A 47 -4.34 11.19 1.50
CA THR A 47 -5.02 10.65 0.30
C THR A 47 -4.41 11.15 -1.01
N SER A 48 -3.44 12.06 -0.98
CA SER A 48 -2.88 12.66 -2.20
C SER A 48 -2.05 11.64 -3.02
N PRO A 49 -2.12 11.67 -4.36
CA PRO A 49 -1.36 10.74 -5.20
C PRO A 49 0.16 10.89 -5.02
N ILE A 50 0.88 9.80 -5.25
CA ILE A 50 2.33 9.73 -5.17
C ILE A 50 2.94 10.51 -6.35
N ARG A 51 3.84 11.46 -6.06
CA ARG A 51 4.48 12.35 -7.04
C ARG A 51 5.94 12.65 -6.64
N PRO A 52 6.91 12.63 -7.58
CA PRO A 52 6.81 12.09 -8.93
C PRO A 52 6.60 10.56 -8.90
N ILE A 53 6.31 9.97 -10.06
CA ILE A 53 6.10 8.50 -10.19
C ILE A 53 7.37 7.74 -10.59
N THR A 54 8.35 8.45 -11.16
CA THR A 54 9.71 7.97 -11.42
C THR A 54 10.64 8.32 -10.25
N ASP A 55 11.65 7.46 -10.01
CA ASP A 55 12.73 7.63 -9.02
C ASP A 55 12.34 8.01 -7.57
N ASN A 56 11.06 7.84 -7.22
CA ASN A 56 10.50 8.21 -5.93
C ASN A 56 10.30 6.97 -5.03
N PRO A 57 10.98 6.86 -3.87
CA PRO A 57 10.83 5.70 -2.99
C PRO A 57 9.43 5.58 -2.36
N ASP A 58 8.63 6.67 -2.29
CA ASP A 58 7.23 6.59 -1.87
C ASP A 58 6.40 5.67 -2.79
N MET A 59 6.82 5.43 -4.04
CA MET A 59 6.15 4.47 -4.93
C MET A 59 6.08 3.07 -4.34
N ALA A 60 7.02 2.69 -3.47
CA ALA A 60 7.06 1.35 -2.86
C ALA A 60 5.86 1.10 -1.94
N CYS A 61 5.49 2.06 -1.09
CA CYS A 61 4.54 1.83 0.01
C CYS A 61 3.68 3.06 0.38
N GLY A 62 3.63 4.09 -0.47
CA GLY A 62 3.05 5.39 -0.14
C GLY A 62 4.00 6.26 0.72
N ARG A 63 3.60 7.52 0.95
CA ARG A 63 4.33 8.45 1.83
C ARG A 63 4.47 7.88 3.23
N ASP A 64 5.65 8.04 3.82
CA ASP A 64 6.07 7.41 5.08
C ASP A 64 6.11 5.87 5.06
N GLY A 65 5.69 5.20 3.98
CA GLY A 65 5.52 3.76 3.87
C GLY A 65 6.81 2.93 3.91
N LEU A 66 7.97 3.59 3.79
CA LEU A 66 9.26 2.96 4.08
C LEU A 66 9.40 2.63 5.58
N LEU A 67 8.78 3.43 6.46
CA LEU A 67 8.86 3.25 7.90
C LEU A 67 8.03 2.03 8.36
N PRO A 68 8.61 1.10 9.12
CA PRO A 68 7.88 -0.03 9.66
C PRO A 68 6.88 0.41 10.74
N VAL A 69 5.76 -0.29 10.83
CA VAL A 69 4.81 -0.14 11.95
C VAL A 69 5.01 -1.24 13.00
N PRO A 70 4.64 -1.01 14.28
CA PRO A 70 4.84 -1.99 15.34
C PRO A 70 4.28 -3.39 15.11
N PHE A 71 3.14 -3.53 14.41
CA PHE A 71 2.48 -4.84 14.22
C PHE A 71 2.60 -5.39 12.81
N THR A 72 2.65 -6.72 12.72
CA THR A 72 2.65 -7.52 11.49
C THR A 72 1.59 -8.60 11.64
N CYS A 73 0.74 -8.75 10.62
CA CYS A 73 -0.47 -9.56 10.73
C CYS A 73 -0.22 -10.98 10.19
N PRO A 74 -0.59 -12.04 10.92
CA PRO A 74 -0.40 -13.41 10.46
C PRO A 74 -1.40 -13.75 9.34
N ALA A 75 -0.89 -14.13 8.17
CA ALA A 75 -1.70 -14.53 7.01
C ALA A 75 -1.14 -15.83 6.41
N SER A 76 -1.89 -16.93 6.52
CA SER A 76 -1.53 -18.20 5.89
C SER A 76 -1.48 -18.07 4.37
N ALA A 77 -0.54 -18.77 3.72
CA ALA A 77 -0.55 -18.94 2.26
C ALA A 77 -1.93 -19.48 1.81
N GLY A 78 -2.51 -18.91 0.75
CA GLY A 78 -3.88 -19.19 0.31
C GLY A 78 -4.99 -18.38 0.99
N ALA A 79 -4.70 -17.54 2.00
CA ALA A 79 -5.70 -16.68 2.63
C ALA A 79 -6.29 -15.63 1.66
N LYS A 80 -7.56 -15.27 1.85
CA LYS A 80 -8.13 -14.06 1.23
C LYS A 80 -7.61 -12.83 1.96
N LEU A 81 -7.06 -11.89 1.22
CA LEU A 81 -6.77 -10.54 1.69
C LEU A 81 -7.82 -9.59 1.10
N THR A 82 -8.32 -8.66 1.91
CA THR A 82 -9.08 -7.52 1.40
C THR A 82 -8.43 -6.22 1.87
N PHE A 83 -8.29 -5.27 0.95
CA PHE A 83 -7.76 -3.93 1.22
C PHE A 83 -8.90 -2.92 1.15
N GLU A 84 -9.09 -2.14 2.21
CA GLU A 84 -10.05 -1.03 2.22
C GLU A 84 -9.35 0.28 1.83
N PHE A 85 -9.83 0.89 0.75
CA PHE A 85 -9.45 2.21 0.29
C PHE A 85 -10.54 3.22 0.66
N ARG A 86 -10.14 4.37 1.23
CA ARG A 86 -11.06 5.44 1.62
C ARG A 86 -10.70 6.78 1.02
N GLU A 87 -11.74 7.51 0.62
CA GLU A 87 -11.70 8.90 0.13
C GLU A 87 -11.41 9.90 1.26
N TYR A 88 -11.87 9.56 2.47
CA TYR A 88 -11.57 10.25 3.74
C TYR A 88 -11.06 9.20 4.73
N ALA A 89 -9.79 9.29 5.12
CA ALA A 89 -9.10 8.25 5.88
C ALA A 89 -9.80 7.91 7.22
N ASP A 90 -10.31 8.92 7.93
CA ASP A 90 -11.03 8.80 9.19
C ASP A 90 -12.48 8.32 9.06
N ALA A 91 -12.92 7.96 7.85
CA ALA A 91 -14.29 7.57 7.51
C ALA A 91 -15.36 8.62 7.90
N SER A 92 -14.98 9.90 8.04
CA SER A 92 -15.91 11.00 8.34
C SER A 92 -16.97 11.22 7.25
N VAL A 93 -16.65 10.84 6.00
CA VAL A 93 -17.57 10.74 4.87
C VAL A 93 -17.32 9.40 4.17
N PRO A 94 -18.36 8.58 3.88
CA PRO A 94 -18.21 7.35 3.12
C PRO A 94 -17.82 7.64 1.66
N GLY A 95 -16.74 7.03 1.19
CA GLY A 95 -16.24 7.14 -0.18
C GLY A 95 -14.96 6.31 -0.33
N ALA A 96 -14.69 5.84 -1.55
CA ALA A 96 -13.51 5.01 -1.85
C ALA A 96 -12.46 5.81 -2.62
N ILE A 97 -12.84 6.31 -3.79
CA ILE A 97 -12.12 7.23 -4.67
C ILE A 97 -13.19 7.92 -5.55
N ASP A 98 -12.94 9.14 -6.03
CA ASP A 98 -13.92 9.86 -6.84
C ASP A 98 -14.24 9.10 -8.16
N PRO A 99 -15.52 8.99 -8.60
CA PRO A 99 -15.91 8.24 -9.79
C PRO A 99 -15.27 8.66 -11.12
N SER A 100 -14.60 9.82 -11.19
CA SER A 100 -13.76 10.23 -12.32
C SER A 100 -12.42 9.47 -12.40
N HIS A 101 -11.91 8.96 -11.29
CA HIS A 101 -10.59 8.32 -11.15
C HIS A 101 -10.60 6.88 -11.65
N LYS A 102 -11.00 6.72 -12.92
CA LYS A 102 -11.06 5.45 -13.66
C LYS A 102 -9.64 4.94 -13.97
N GLY A 103 -9.39 3.66 -13.70
CA GLY A 103 -8.14 2.99 -14.05
C GLY A 103 -7.97 1.60 -13.42
N PRO A 104 -6.80 0.96 -13.62
CA PRO A 104 -6.52 -0.38 -13.11
C PRO A 104 -6.24 -0.40 -11.60
N CYS A 105 -6.31 -1.61 -11.05
CA CYS A 105 -5.73 -1.95 -9.76
C CYS A 105 -4.71 -3.09 -9.93
N ALA A 106 -3.70 -3.14 -9.08
CA ALA A 106 -2.76 -4.26 -8.98
C ALA A 106 -2.41 -4.56 -7.51
N VAL A 107 -1.94 -5.77 -7.23
CA VAL A 107 -1.40 -6.13 -5.90
C VAL A 107 -0.07 -6.84 -6.07
N TYR A 108 0.92 -6.40 -5.29
CA TYR A 108 2.29 -6.92 -5.31
C TYR A 108 2.68 -7.48 -3.95
N LEU A 109 3.63 -8.41 -3.95
CA LEU A 109 4.33 -8.89 -2.76
C LEU A 109 5.83 -8.61 -2.87
N LYS A 110 6.47 -8.43 -1.71
CA LYS A 110 7.93 -8.47 -1.55
C LYS A 110 8.28 -9.19 -0.27
N GLN A 111 9.12 -10.23 -0.37
CA GLN A 111 9.63 -10.93 0.80
C GLN A 111 10.74 -10.09 1.45
N VAL A 112 10.72 -9.96 2.79
CA VAL A 112 11.70 -9.18 3.54
C VAL A 112 12.41 -10.04 4.60
N ALA A 113 13.72 -9.86 4.75
CA ALA A 113 14.50 -10.53 5.81
C ALA A 113 14.36 -9.84 7.18
N ASN A 114 14.02 -8.55 7.19
CA ASN A 114 13.69 -7.81 8.41
C ASN A 114 12.49 -6.89 8.18
N MET A 115 11.35 -7.20 8.81
CA MET A 115 10.14 -6.38 8.75
C MET A 115 10.26 -5.06 9.53
N THR A 116 11.15 -4.97 10.54
CA THR A 116 11.38 -3.73 11.33
C THR A 116 12.50 -2.86 10.79
N ALA A 117 12.92 -3.05 9.54
CA ALA A 117 13.93 -2.23 8.87
C ALA A 117 13.26 -1.31 7.83
N SER A 118 13.70 -0.05 7.77
CA SER A 118 13.14 0.97 6.88
C SER A 118 13.79 1.01 5.49
N ASP A 119 14.88 0.26 5.27
CA ASP A 119 15.67 0.19 4.03
C ASP A 119 15.32 -1.07 3.19
N ARG A 120 14.07 -1.54 3.29
CA ARG A 120 13.61 -2.83 2.72
C ARG A 120 12.30 -2.78 1.94
N ALA A 121 11.62 -1.63 1.89
CA ALA A 121 10.40 -1.49 1.12
C ALA A 121 10.70 -1.22 -0.36
N ASP A 122 11.51 -0.19 -0.62
CA ASP A 122 12.00 0.21 -1.93
C ASP A 122 13.07 -0.74 -2.51
N GLY A 123 13.32 -0.61 -3.81
CA GLY A 123 14.25 -1.44 -4.57
C GLY A 123 13.71 -2.83 -4.96
N ASP A 124 14.59 -3.68 -5.50
CA ASP A 124 14.29 -5.01 -6.07
C ASP A 124 13.58 -5.98 -5.10
N GLY A 125 12.94 -7.01 -5.64
CA GLY A 125 12.28 -8.10 -4.90
C GLY A 125 10.76 -8.04 -4.90
N TRP A 126 10.14 -7.08 -5.61
CA TRP A 126 8.69 -7.02 -5.81
C TRP A 126 8.25 -7.96 -6.93
N PHE A 127 7.07 -8.57 -6.78
CA PHE A 127 6.38 -9.32 -7.82
C PHE A 127 4.87 -9.08 -7.75
N LYS A 128 4.23 -8.92 -8.91
CA LYS A 128 2.78 -8.73 -9.01
C LYS A 128 2.07 -10.07 -8.81
N ILE A 129 1.08 -10.17 -7.92
CA ILE A 129 0.30 -11.40 -7.67
C ILE A 129 -1.10 -11.36 -8.29
N TRP A 130 -1.61 -10.18 -8.61
CA TRP A 130 -2.96 -9.97 -9.13
C TRP A 130 -3.07 -8.59 -9.82
N GLU A 131 -3.94 -8.48 -10.82
CA GLU A 131 -4.32 -7.22 -11.49
C GLU A 131 -5.75 -7.27 -12.05
N SER A 132 -6.35 -6.10 -12.22
CA SER A 132 -7.66 -5.91 -12.87
C SER A 132 -7.65 -4.56 -13.58
N GLY A 133 -7.92 -4.57 -14.89
CA GLY A 133 -7.79 -3.39 -15.79
C GLY A 133 -9.14 -2.81 -16.19
N TYR A 134 -9.36 -2.66 -17.51
CA TYR A 134 -10.69 -2.43 -18.08
C TYR A 134 -11.35 -3.75 -18.46
N ASP A 135 -12.46 -4.07 -17.82
CA ASP A 135 -13.26 -5.26 -18.06
C ASP A 135 -14.26 -5.00 -19.20
N VAL A 136 -13.95 -5.51 -20.39
CA VAL A 136 -14.79 -5.35 -21.59
C VAL A 136 -16.14 -6.05 -21.53
N SER A 137 -16.34 -6.98 -20.60
CA SER A 137 -17.61 -7.71 -20.44
C SER A 137 -18.63 -6.93 -19.60
N THR A 138 -18.15 -6.16 -18.62
CA THR A 138 -18.95 -5.28 -17.77
C THR A 138 -18.90 -3.81 -18.18
N GLY A 139 -17.94 -3.44 -19.05
CA GLY A 139 -17.67 -2.07 -19.49
C GLY A 139 -17.01 -1.19 -18.43
N ARG A 140 -16.34 -1.76 -17.42
CA ARG A 140 -15.89 -1.07 -16.20
C ARG A 140 -14.40 -1.21 -15.91
N TRP A 141 -13.83 -0.17 -15.32
CA TRP A 141 -12.50 -0.18 -14.72
C TRP A 141 -12.49 -0.82 -13.32
N CYS A 142 -11.34 -1.31 -12.88
CA CYS A 142 -11.20 -1.83 -11.52
C CYS A 142 -11.56 -0.80 -10.43
N THR A 143 -11.18 0.47 -10.58
CA THR A 143 -11.56 1.52 -9.60
C THR A 143 -13.08 1.78 -9.54
N GLU A 144 -13.85 1.42 -10.57
CA GLU A 144 -15.31 1.46 -10.51
C GLU A 144 -15.86 0.28 -9.70
N LYS A 145 -15.34 -0.93 -9.94
CA LYS A 145 -15.67 -2.12 -9.15
C LYS A 145 -15.31 -1.95 -7.66
N LEU A 146 -14.18 -1.28 -7.38
CA LEU A 146 -13.74 -0.89 -6.04
C LEU A 146 -14.78 0.01 -5.35
N THR A 147 -15.21 1.10 -5.99
CA THR A 147 -16.22 2.01 -5.44
C THR A 147 -17.58 1.34 -5.27
N GLU A 148 -17.96 0.42 -6.16
CA GLU A 148 -19.17 -0.40 -6.02
C GLU A 148 -19.09 -1.41 -4.86
N ALA A 149 -17.89 -1.91 -4.54
CA ALA A 149 -17.60 -2.69 -3.35
C ALA A 149 -17.37 -1.83 -2.09
N GLY A 150 -17.67 -0.53 -2.13
CA GLY A 150 -17.51 0.39 -1.00
C GLY A 150 -16.05 0.68 -0.61
N GLY A 151 -15.10 0.47 -1.51
CA GLY A 151 -13.66 0.61 -1.27
C GLY A 151 -12.94 -0.71 -0.96
N LEU A 152 -13.62 -1.84 -1.00
CA LEU A 152 -13.06 -3.15 -0.63
C LEU A 152 -12.50 -3.91 -1.86
N LEU A 153 -11.19 -4.17 -1.87
CA LEU A 153 -10.50 -4.93 -2.93
C LEU A 153 -10.01 -6.30 -2.43
N SER A 154 -10.61 -7.40 -2.91
CA SER A 154 -10.31 -8.78 -2.46
C SER A 154 -9.42 -9.56 -3.44
N VAL A 155 -8.30 -10.11 -2.93
CA VAL A 155 -7.39 -11.00 -3.68
C VAL A 155 -7.00 -12.24 -2.87
N ALA A 156 -6.51 -13.29 -3.54
CA ALA A 156 -5.90 -14.44 -2.87
C ALA A 156 -4.40 -14.22 -2.63
N LEU A 157 -3.91 -14.49 -1.42
CA LEU A 157 -2.48 -14.63 -1.16
C LEU A 157 -1.99 -15.96 -1.77
N PRO A 158 -0.89 -16.03 -2.55
CA PRO A 158 -0.49 -17.25 -3.23
C PRO A 158 -0.29 -18.45 -2.29
N GLY A 159 -0.83 -19.61 -2.67
CA GLY A 159 -0.76 -20.84 -1.87
C GLY A 159 0.62 -21.49 -1.80
N GLY A 160 1.57 -21.05 -2.63
CA GLY A 160 2.95 -21.56 -2.66
C GLY A 160 3.98 -20.70 -1.95
N LEU A 161 3.58 -19.68 -1.17
CA LEU A 161 4.53 -18.90 -0.39
C LEU A 161 5.19 -19.75 0.72
N PRO A 162 6.51 -19.62 0.94
CA PRO A 162 7.17 -20.17 2.11
C PRO A 162 6.82 -19.35 3.36
N GLY A 163 7.12 -19.91 4.54
CA GLY A 163 7.04 -19.16 5.79
C GLY A 163 8.07 -18.03 5.83
N GLY A 164 7.65 -16.84 6.25
CA GLY A 164 8.49 -15.64 6.27
C GLY A 164 7.70 -14.33 6.34
N TYR A 165 8.39 -13.21 6.23
CA TYR A 165 7.79 -11.87 6.25
C TYR A 165 7.59 -11.33 4.84
N PHE A 166 6.44 -10.69 4.62
CA PHE A 166 6.07 -10.12 3.33
C PHE A 166 5.47 -8.73 3.51
N LEU A 167 5.90 -7.78 2.69
CA LEU A 167 5.10 -6.59 2.42
C LEU A 167 4.09 -6.94 1.33
N VAL A 168 2.83 -6.57 1.53
CA VAL A 168 1.79 -6.59 0.49
C VAL A 168 1.41 -5.16 0.12
N ARG A 169 1.43 -4.87 -1.17
CA ARG A 169 1.25 -3.53 -1.75
C ARG A 169 0.06 -3.55 -2.71
N PRO A 170 -1.15 -3.14 -2.28
CA PRO A 170 -2.19 -2.75 -3.23
C PRO A 170 -1.84 -1.42 -3.89
N GLU A 171 -2.11 -1.33 -5.19
CA GLU A 171 -1.89 -0.17 -6.05
C GLU A 171 -3.18 0.12 -6.84
N LEU A 172 -3.56 1.39 -6.88
CA LEU A 172 -4.58 1.94 -7.78
C LEU A 172 -3.92 2.96 -8.69
N VAL A 173 -4.30 2.97 -9.96
CA VAL A 173 -3.94 4.04 -10.90
C VAL A 173 -5.21 4.72 -11.37
N ALA A 174 -5.21 6.05 -11.37
CA ALA A 174 -6.27 6.87 -11.91
C ALA A 174 -5.78 7.61 -13.16
N LEU A 175 -6.53 7.48 -14.26
CA LEU A 175 -6.12 7.85 -15.62
C LEU A 175 -6.80 9.12 -16.15
N GLN A 176 -7.52 9.86 -15.31
CA GLN A 176 -8.31 11.04 -15.69
C GLN A 176 -7.49 12.24 -16.22
N GLN A 177 -6.16 12.20 -16.05
CA GLN A 177 -5.22 13.11 -16.71
C GLN A 177 -4.02 12.38 -17.36
N ALA A 178 -4.10 11.05 -17.56
CA ALA A 178 -3.04 10.24 -18.17
C ALA A 178 -2.72 10.69 -19.60
N ASP A 179 -3.77 11.05 -20.37
CA ASP A 179 -3.69 11.65 -21.71
C ASP A 179 -2.94 12.99 -21.76
N LYS A 180 -2.60 13.57 -20.61
CA LYS A 180 -1.92 14.86 -20.43
C LYS A 180 -0.59 14.73 -19.67
N GLY A 181 -0.11 13.50 -19.47
CA GLY A 181 1.12 13.22 -18.73
C GLY A 181 0.98 13.30 -17.21
N ASP A 182 -0.24 13.21 -16.67
CA ASP A 182 -0.51 13.20 -15.21
C ASP A 182 -1.31 11.95 -14.75
N PRO A 183 -0.80 10.72 -14.96
CA PRO A 183 -1.34 9.53 -14.30
C PRO A 183 -1.13 9.61 -12.77
N GLN A 184 -2.14 9.23 -11.99
CA GLN A 184 -2.13 9.41 -10.55
C GLN A 184 -2.13 8.05 -9.83
N LEU A 185 -1.04 7.73 -9.14
CA LEU A 185 -0.88 6.46 -8.44
C LEU A 185 -1.11 6.59 -6.93
N TYR A 186 -1.84 5.62 -6.39
CA TYR A 186 -2.13 5.46 -4.96
C TYR A 186 -1.65 4.08 -4.54
N ALA A 187 -0.73 4.02 -3.59
CA ALA A 187 -0.22 2.76 -3.04
C ALA A 187 -0.05 2.89 -1.53
N GLY A 188 -0.15 1.75 -0.86
CA GLY A 188 0.19 1.58 0.55
C GLY A 188 0.84 0.22 0.77
N CYS A 189 1.34 -0.07 1.97
CA CYS A 189 1.84 -1.39 2.33
C CYS A 189 1.23 -1.91 3.62
N ALA A 190 0.87 -3.19 3.66
CA ALA A 190 0.63 -3.92 4.90
C ALA A 190 1.75 -4.93 5.19
N GLN A 191 2.04 -5.10 6.48
CA GLN A 191 3.05 -6.02 6.99
C GLN A 191 2.41 -7.38 7.28
N LEU A 192 2.80 -8.41 6.54
CA LEU A 192 2.35 -9.78 6.72
C LEU A 192 3.45 -10.70 7.26
N PHE A 193 3.03 -11.68 8.06
CA PHE A 193 3.81 -12.85 8.42
C PHE A 193 3.10 -14.11 7.91
N VAL A 194 3.75 -14.87 7.03
CA VAL A 194 3.27 -16.15 6.56
C VAL A 194 3.80 -17.25 7.49
N PRO A 195 2.94 -17.96 8.24
CA PRO A 195 3.35 -19.14 9.01
C PRO A 195 3.63 -20.31 8.05
N GLY A 196 4.76 -21.00 8.25
CA GLY A 196 5.13 -22.14 7.40
C GLY A 196 6.60 -22.53 7.53
N VAL A 197 7.06 -23.45 6.68
CA VAL A 197 8.48 -23.81 6.58
C VAL A 197 9.27 -22.65 5.95
N ALA A 198 10.40 -22.30 6.54
CA ALA A 198 11.31 -21.25 6.06
C ALA A 198 11.75 -21.48 4.61
N GLY A 199 11.74 -20.43 3.79
CA GLY A 199 12.23 -20.47 2.42
C GLY A 199 12.24 -19.09 1.77
N VAL A 200 12.77 -19.01 0.54
CA VAL A 200 12.76 -17.82 -0.31
C VAL A 200 11.75 -18.03 -1.44
N VAL A 201 11.05 -16.98 -1.87
CA VAL A 201 10.24 -17.01 -3.09
C VAL A 201 11.15 -16.86 -4.30
N GLU A 202 11.28 -17.94 -5.07
CA GLU A 202 11.97 -17.93 -6.36
C GLU A 202 11.11 -17.24 -7.42
N VAL A 203 11.25 -15.93 -7.55
CA VAL A 203 10.55 -15.11 -8.57
C VAL A 203 11.32 -15.14 -9.91
N PRO A 204 10.69 -15.51 -11.04
CA PRO A 204 11.28 -15.41 -12.36
C PRO A 204 11.76 -13.99 -12.69
N ALA A 205 12.86 -13.87 -13.44
CA ALA A 205 13.47 -12.57 -13.75
C ALA A 205 12.57 -11.65 -14.60
N ASP A 206 11.63 -12.19 -15.38
CA ASP A 206 10.62 -11.43 -16.14
C ASP A 206 9.37 -11.04 -15.32
N ARG A 207 9.34 -11.40 -14.03
CA ARG A 207 8.23 -11.13 -13.09
C ARG A 207 8.68 -10.39 -11.82
N ARG A 208 9.99 -10.23 -11.63
CA ARG A 208 10.60 -9.53 -10.49
C ARG A 208 11.00 -8.12 -10.90
N VAL A 209 10.68 -7.13 -10.06
CA VAL A 209 10.98 -5.71 -10.32
C VAL A 209 11.47 -5.00 -9.06
N ALA A 210 12.13 -3.86 -9.27
CA ALA A 210 12.27 -2.83 -8.27
C ALA A 210 11.03 -1.92 -8.23
N ILE A 211 10.72 -1.36 -7.06
CA ILE A 211 9.79 -0.23 -6.93
C ILE A 211 10.51 0.84 -6.11
N PRO A 212 10.68 2.08 -6.60
CA PRO A 212 10.35 2.58 -7.94
C PRO A 212 11.09 1.83 -9.07
N GLY A 213 10.63 2.02 -10.30
CA GLY A 213 11.18 1.38 -11.49
C GLY A 213 10.35 0.21 -12.06
N HIS A 214 9.16 -0.07 -11.50
CA HIS A 214 8.22 -1.04 -12.08
C HIS A 214 7.34 -0.46 -13.18
N VAL A 215 7.27 0.87 -13.31
CA VAL A 215 6.52 1.61 -14.33
C VAL A 215 7.33 2.79 -14.83
N SER A 216 7.08 3.21 -16.07
CA SER A 216 7.57 4.46 -16.67
C SER A 216 6.43 5.46 -16.90
N GLY A 217 6.75 6.76 -16.91
CA GLY A 217 5.77 7.79 -17.31
C GLY A 217 5.27 7.61 -18.75
N ASP A 218 6.09 7.00 -19.61
CA ASP A 218 5.79 6.70 -21.02
C ASP A 218 5.10 5.34 -21.24
N ASP A 219 4.78 4.59 -20.18
CA ASP A 219 4.06 3.31 -20.33
C ASP A 219 2.72 3.55 -21.03
N GLU A 220 2.36 2.70 -22.02
CA GLU A 220 1.09 2.83 -22.76
C GLU A 220 -0.14 2.83 -21.83
N GLY A 221 -0.04 2.16 -20.68
CA GLY A 221 -1.07 2.12 -19.64
C GLY A 221 -1.19 3.39 -18.81
N LEU A 222 -0.12 4.19 -18.73
CA LEU A 222 -0.03 5.44 -17.95
C LEU A 222 -0.15 6.71 -18.80
N THR A 223 -0.07 6.58 -20.12
CA THR A 223 -0.40 7.62 -21.12
C THR A 223 -1.82 7.45 -21.71
N PHE A 224 -2.57 6.45 -21.24
CA PHE A 224 -3.80 5.96 -21.86
C PHE A 224 -4.98 6.96 -21.84
N ASN A 225 -5.56 7.24 -23.01
CA ASN A 225 -6.71 8.14 -23.13
C ASN A 225 -8.06 7.44 -22.88
N ILE A 226 -8.54 7.48 -21.63
CA ILE A 226 -9.83 6.93 -21.20
C ILE A 226 -11.07 7.63 -21.80
N TYR A 227 -10.89 8.75 -22.52
CA TYR A 227 -11.96 9.51 -23.17
C TYR A 227 -12.11 9.20 -24.66
N GLN A 228 -11.18 8.44 -25.26
CA GLN A 228 -11.24 8.04 -26.66
C GLN A 228 -12.48 7.17 -26.95
N GLN A 229 -13.12 7.36 -28.10
CA GLN A 229 -14.28 6.58 -28.54
C GLN A 229 -14.07 6.07 -29.98
N PRO A 230 -13.98 4.73 -30.21
CA PRO A 230 -13.90 3.68 -29.19
C PRO A 230 -12.58 3.77 -28.39
N LEU A 231 -12.58 3.18 -27.19
CA LEU A 231 -11.35 2.97 -26.40
C LEU A 231 -10.36 2.10 -27.20
N ALA A 232 -9.07 2.40 -27.09
CA ALA A 232 -8.00 1.57 -27.62
C ALA A 232 -7.87 0.29 -26.77
N LEU A 233 -8.44 -0.82 -27.21
CA LEU A 233 -8.53 -2.06 -26.41
C LEU A 233 -7.72 -3.21 -27.06
N PRO A 234 -7.14 -4.12 -26.26
CA PRO A 234 -7.18 -4.20 -24.79
C PRO A 234 -6.37 -3.10 -24.10
N TYR A 235 -6.75 -2.73 -22.87
CA TYR A 235 -5.98 -1.78 -22.06
C TYR A 235 -4.66 -2.43 -21.60
N PRO A 236 -3.49 -1.83 -21.89
CA PRO A 236 -2.20 -2.34 -21.44
C PRO A 236 -1.99 -2.01 -19.95
N ILE A 237 -2.19 -3.00 -19.07
CA ILE A 237 -1.94 -2.83 -17.63
C ILE A 237 -0.43 -2.66 -17.40
N PRO A 238 0.01 -1.58 -16.71
CA PRO A 238 1.44 -1.28 -16.56
C PRO A 238 2.15 -2.22 -15.57
N GLY A 239 3.48 -2.26 -15.67
CA GLY A 239 4.36 -3.07 -14.82
C GLY A 239 4.40 -4.57 -15.16
N PRO A 240 5.09 -5.38 -14.32
CA PRO A 240 5.36 -6.78 -14.65
C PRO A 240 4.08 -7.61 -14.72
N ARG A 241 4.08 -8.65 -15.55
CA ARG A 241 3.00 -9.64 -15.61
C ARG A 241 2.86 -10.36 -14.26
N VAL A 242 1.64 -10.78 -13.91
CA VAL A 242 1.36 -11.56 -12.69
C VAL A 242 2.26 -12.80 -12.58
N PHE A 243 2.69 -13.09 -11.36
CA PHE A 243 3.34 -14.34 -10.92
C PHE A 243 2.66 -14.84 -9.65
N PHE A 244 1.91 -15.93 -9.76
CA PHE A 244 1.18 -16.55 -8.65
C PHE A 244 1.86 -17.87 -8.26
N PRO A 245 2.82 -17.89 -7.31
CA PRO A 245 3.51 -19.11 -6.93
C PRO A 245 2.55 -20.13 -6.32
N VAL A 246 2.35 -21.24 -7.04
CA VAL A 246 1.62 -22.42 -6.56
C VAL A 246 2.55 -23.34 -5.78
N GLY A 247 2.05 -23.96 -4.71
CA GLY A 247 2.86 -24.81 -3.84
C GLY A 247 3.37 -26.06 -4.58
N ARG A 248 4.67 -26.36 -4.46
CA ARG A 248 5.20 -27.65 -4.94
C ARG A 248 4.53 -28.76 -4.16
N THR A 249 3.78 -29.62 -4.84
CA THR A 249 3.27 -30.87 -4.25
C THR A 249 4.45 -31.73 -3.81
N ALA A 250 4.33 -32.39 -2.65
CA ALA A 250 5.44 -33.07 -1.98
C ALA A 250 6.04 -34.27 -2.74
N GLY A 251 5.54 -34.60 -3.94
CA GLY A 251 6.10 -35.61 -4.84
C GLY A 251 7.18 -35.10 -5.80
N ALA A 252 7.27 -33.78 -6.04
CA ALA A 252 8.19 -33.20 -7.05
C ALA A 252 9.64 -33.00 -6.54
N ALA A 253 10.14 -33.93 -5.74
CA ALA A 253 11.50 -33.91 -5.19
C ALA A 253 12.52 -34.42 -6.22
N ALA A 254 12.96 -33.55 -7.14
CA ALA A 254 13.99 -33.88 -8.12
C ALA A 254 15.34 -34.19 -7.45
N GLY A 255 15.69 -35.47 -7.36
CA GLY A 255 17.09 -35.93 -7.25
C GLY A 255 17.86 -35.60 -5.96
N VAL A 256 17.20 -35.44 -4.81
CA VAL A 256 17.92 -35.24 -3.54
C VAL A 256 18.66 -36.53 -3.13
N VAL A 257 19.96 -36.58 -3.38
CA VAL A 257 20.85 -37.64 -2.89
C VAL A 257 20.86 -37.61 -1.36
N LYS A 258 20.28 -38.64 -0.74
CA LYS A 258 20.06 -38.70 0.70
C LYS A 258 21.35 -39.00 1.46
N VAL A 259 22.14 -37.97 1.77
CA VAL A 259 23.34 -38.06 2.61
C VAL A 259 22.97 -38.59 4.01
N PRO A 260 23.47 -39.76 4.46
CA PRO A 260 23.18 -40.27 5.79
C PRO A 260 23.89 -39.43 6.85
N GLY A 261 23.14 -38.76 7.72
CA GLY A 261 23.68 -38.02 8.87
C GLY A 261 23.09 -36.62 9.11
N SER A 262 22.42 -36.02 8.13
CA SER A 262 21.78 -34.71 8.35
C SER A 262 20.44 -34.86 9.08
N SER A 263 20.39 -34.42 10.35
CA SER A 263 19.15 -34.21 11.11
C SER A 263 18.56 -32.80 10.90
N GLY A 264 18.82 -32.20 9.73
CA GLY A 264 18.31 -30.88 9.35
C GLY A 264 16.82 -30.90 9.00
N GLY A 265 15.95 -30.97 10.02
CA GLY A 265 14.54 -30.66 9.85
C GLY A 265 14.36 -29.22 9.41
N ALA A 266 13.59 -28.98 8.35
CA ALA A 266 13.39 -27.62 7.82
C ALA A 266 12.66 -26.76 8.86
N ALA A 267 13.27 -25.64 9.25
CA ALA A 267 12.76 -24.81 10.33
C ALA A 267 11.40 -24.20 9.98
N VAL A 268 10.41 -24.39 10.87
CA VAL A 268 9.15 -23.64 10.80
C VAL A 268 9.42 -22.22 11.27
N GLN A 269 9.04 -21.23 10.47
CA GLN A 269 9.13 -19.83 10.87
C GLN A 269 8.11 -19.51 11.95
N THR A 270 8.54 -18.72 12.94
CA THR A 270 7.72 -18.14 13.99
C THR A 270 7.86 -16.63 13.95
N GLN A 271 6.78 -15.91 14.22
CA GLN A 271 6.81 -14.45 14.21
C GLN A 271 7.67 -13.92 15.37
N THR A 272 8.69 -13.14 15.01
CA THR A 272 9.78 -12.64 15.84
C THR A 272 10.10 -11.15 15.59
N GLN A 273 9.60 -10.59 14.49
CA GLN A 273 9.78 -9.20 14.08
C GLN A 273 8.41 -8.53 13.95
N GLY A 274 8.33 -7.24 14.32
CA GLY A 274 7.10 -6.43 14.26
C GLY A 274 5.88 -7.20 14.78
N GLY A 275 5.90 -7.61 16.05
CA GLY A 275 5.07 -8.71 16.56
C GLY A 275 3.56 -8.54 16.33
N ALA A 276 2.81 -9.65 16.38
CA ALA A 276 1.35 -9.61 16.36
C ALA A 276 0.81 -8.77 17.53
N VAL A 277 -0.46 -8.33 17.43
CA VAL A 277 -1.14 -7.58 18.50
C VAL A 277 -0.91 -8.30 19.84
N PRO A 278 -0.25 -7.66 20.83
CA PRO A 278 0.27 -8.40 21.98
C PRO A 278 -0.81 -9.05 22.85
N ALA A 279 -0.49 -10.22 23.43
CA ALA A 279 -1.32 -10.83 24.44
C ALA A 279 -1.49 -9.89 25.65
N GLY A 280 -2.71 -9.77 26.17
CA GLY A 280 -3.04 -8.82 27.23
C GLY A 280 -3.33 -7.39 26.75
N CYS A 281 -3.39 -7.15 25.43
CA CYS A 281 -3.87 -5.88 24.91
C CYS A 281 -5.33 -5.64 25.30
N LEU A 282 -5.61 -4.57 26.06
CA LEU A 282 -6.96 -4.23 26.49
C LEU A 282 -7.73 -3.44 25.43
N LEU A 283 -7.01 -2.59 24.69
CA LEU A 283 -7.56 -1.70 23.69
C LEU A 283 -6.45 -1.32 22.69
N LYS A 284 -6.80 -1.17 21.41
CA LYS A 284 -5.87 -0.95 20.30
C LYS A 284 -6.29 0.25 19.47
N ASN A 285 -5.35 1.05 18.99
CA ASN A 285 -5.58 2.10 18.00
C ASN A 285 -4.51 1.95 16.91
N ALA A 286 -4.88 1.39 15.75
CA ALA A 286 -3.94 0.93 14.73
C ALA A 286 -2.81 0.06 15.31
N ASN A 287 -1.58 0.58 15.34
CA ASN A 287 -0.39 -0.15 15.81
C ASN A 287 0.03 0.23 17.24
N TRP A 288 -0.82 0.94 17.98
CA TRP A 288 -0.69 1.16 19.42
C TRP A 288 -1.61 0.21 20.20
N CYS A 289 -1.18 -0.16 21.40
CA CYS A 289 -1.93 -0.98 22.35
C CYS A 289 -1.82 -0.41 23.77
N GLY A 290 -2.95 -0.39 24.49
CA GLY A 290 -3.05 -0.08 25.91
C GLY A 290 -3.08 -1.34 26.78
N PHE A 291 -2.31 -1.35 27.85
CA PHE A 291 -2.17 -2.43 28.83
C PHE A 291 -2.59 -1.96 30.22
N GLU A 292 -3.00 -2.88 31.08
CA GLU A 292 -3.38 -2.51 32.46
C GLU A 292 -2.21 -1.88 33.23
N VAL A 293 -2.53 -0.84 34.02
CA VAL A 293 -1.56 -0.11 34.85
C VAL A 293 -1.28 -0.85 36.15
N GLY A 294 -0.26 -0.40 36.90
CA GLY A 294 0.06 -0.97 38.21
C GLY A 294 -1.15 -1.01 39.15
N ALA A 295 -1.36 -2.15 39.81
CA ALA A 295 -2.34 -2.27 40.89
C ALA A 295 -1.94 -1.39 42.08
N TYR A 296 -2.93 -0.82 42.77
CA TYR A 296 -2.71 0.12 43.87
C TYR A 296 -3.71 -0.06 45.02
N SER A 297 -3.19 0.13 46.23
CA SER A 297 -3.92 0.10 47.52
C SER A 297 -3.64 1.35 48.39
N ASP A 298 -2.99 2.36 47.82
CA ASP A 298 -2.55 3.59 48.49
C ASP A 298 -2.55 4.82 47.54
N GLU A 299 -2.38 6.02 48.11
CA GLU A 299 -2.48 7.29 47.38
C GLU A 299 -1.38 7.43 46.31
N ASP A 300 -0.13 7.16 46.68
CA ASP A 300 1.04 7.23 45.78
C ASP A 300 0.92 6.22 44.62
N GLY A 301 0.39 5.03 44.87
CA GLY A 301 0.09 4.02 43.87
C GLY A 301 -1.03 4.44 42.93
N CYS A 302 -2.10 5.04 43.45
CA CYS A 302 -3.20 5.55 42.64
C CYS A 302 -2.71 6.64 41.67
N TRP A 303 -1.95 7.62 42.17
CA TRP A 303 -1.42 8.69 41.34
C TRP A 303 -0.41 8.20 40.30
N ARG A 304 0.49 7.27 40.68
CA ARG A 304 1.42 6.62 39.74
C ARG A 304 0.68 5.84 38.64
N ALA A 305 -0.36 5.07 38.98
CA ALA A 305 -1.18 4.34 38.02
C ALA A 305 -1.97 5.29 37.08
N SER A 306 -2.38 6.46 37.58
CA SER A 306 -2.94 7.54 36.76
C SER A 306 -1.92 8.06 35.75
N GLU A 307 -0.71 8.42 36.20
CA GLU A 307 0.38 8.90 35.34
C GLU A 307 0.78 7.86 34.29
N GLU A 308 0.90 6.58 34.65
CA GLU A 308 1.12 5.47 33.72
C GLU A 308 0.01 5.38 32.65
N CYS A 309 -1.26 5.54 33.04
CA CYS A 309 -2.38 5.53 32.11
C CYS A 309 -2.30 6.69 31.11
N TRP A 310 -2.03 7.91 31.59
CA TRP A 310 -1.91 9.09 30.74
C TRP A 310 -0.66 9.04 29.83
N ALA A 311 0.45 8.45 30.31
CA ALA A 311 1.64 8.22 29.50
C ALA A 311 1.41 7.19 28.38
N GLN A 312 0.59 6.16 28.63
CA GLN A 312 0.10 5.26 27.58
C GLN A 312 -0.83 5.99 26.59
N GLY A 313 -1.77 6.79 27.10
CA GLY A 313 -2.70 7.58 26.28
C GLY A 313 -2.01 8.59 25.36
N LYS A 314 -0.96 9.28 25.83
CA LYS A 314 -0.16 10.16 24.98
C LYS A 314 0.46 9.40 23.80
N LYS A 315 1.04 8.21 24.05
CA LYS A 315 1.61 7.35 23.00
C LYS A 315 0.57 6.90 21.97
N CYS A 316 -0.70 6.76 22.37
CA CYS A 316 -1.80 6.47 21.44
C CYS A 316 -1.97 7.61 20.44
N TYR A 317 -2.09 8.85 20.92
CA TYR A 317 -2.22 10.04 20.08
C TYR A 317 -0.95 10.31 19.25
N ASP A 318 0.23 10.19 19.84
CA ASP A 318 1.54 10.38 19.16
C ASP A 318 1.76 9.41 17.99
N SER A 319 1.05 8.28 17.95
CA SER A 319 1.20 7.23 16.94
C SER A 319 -0.06 6.97 16.11
N ALA A 320 -1.12 7.74 16.32
CA ALA A 320 -2.36 7.65 15.56
C ALA A 320 -2.11 7.94 14.07
N PRO A 321 -2.61 7.10 13.14
CA PRO A 321 -2.58 7.37 11.70
C PRO A 321 -3.79 8.25 11.29
N PRO A 322 -3.91 8.63 9.99
CA PRO A 322 -5.03 9.40 9.45
C PRO A 322 -6.43 8.78 9.61
N THR A 323 -6.57 7.46 9.89
CA THR A 323 -7.85 6.87 10.32
C THR A 323 -8.30 7.35 11.71
N GLY A 324 -7.40 7.98 12.47
CA GLY A 324 -7.72 8.74 13.66
C GLY A 324 -7.41 8.02 14.98
N SER A 325 -8.07 8.53 16.03
CA SER A 325 -7.69 8.31 17.43
C SER A 325 -8.88 7.94 18.32
N ALA A 326 -9.89 7.25 17.75
CA ALA A 326 -11.13 6.93 18.45
C ALA A 326 -10.89 6.12 19.73
N ASN A 327 -10.00 5.13 19.67
CA ASN A 327 -9.67 4.31 20.83
C ASN A 327 -8.70 5.00 21.81
N CYS A 328 -7.97 6.03 21.37
CA CYS A 328 -7.26 6.93 22.30
C CYS A 328 -8.25 7.70 23.20
N LYS A 329 -9.40 8.13 22.67
CA LYS A 329 -10.47 8.80 23.44
C LYS A 329 -11.15 7.86 24.44
N VAL A 330 -11.34 6.58 24.07
CA VAL A 330 -11.82 5.54 25.00
C VAL A 330 -10.78 5.30 26.11
N TRP A 331 -9.49 5.27 25.77
CA TRP A 331 -8.41 5.14 26.76
C TRP A 331 -8.35 6.33 27.74
N GLU A 332 -8.56 7.57 27.27
CA GLU A 332 -8.71 8.71 28.19
C GLU A 332 -9.83 8.51 29.21
N GLY A 333 -10.94 7.85 28.84
CA GLY A 333 -12.03 7.52 29.75
C GLY A 333 -11.56 6.66 30.93
N LYS A 334 -10.69 5.66 30.65
CA LYS A 334 -10.04 4.84 31.68
C LYS A 334 -9.17 5.69 32.61
N CYS A 335 -8.36 6.59 32.05
CA CYS A 335 -7.43 7.41 32.84
C CYS A 335 -8.14 8.49 33.66
N LYS A 336 -9.24 9.06 33.16
CA LYS A 336 -10.16 9.92 33.94
C LYS A 336 -10.78 9.14 35.10
N GLY A 337 -11.26 7.92 34.87
CA GLY A 337 -11.80 7.07 35.94
C GLY A 337 -10.81 6.74 37.05
N ILE A 338 -9.53 6.53 36.73
CA ILE A 338 -8.46 6.36 37.73
C ILE A 338 -8.20 7.69 38.47
N GLN A 339 -8.05 8.81 37.75
CA GLN A 339 -7.83 10.13 38.34
C GLN A 339 -8.97 10.55 39.30
N GLU A 340 -10.23 10.29 38.92
CA GLU A 340 -11.42 10.49 39.77
C GLU A 340 -11.46 9.55 40.98
N ALA A 341 -10.84 8.36 40.89
CA ALA A 341 -10.67 7.48 42.05
C ALA A 341 -9.69 8.10 43.06
N CYS A 342 -8.52 8.56 42.60
CA CYS A 342 -7.50 9.18 43.45
C CYS A 342 -7.99 10.49 44.08
N GLN A 343 -8.60 11.39 43.29
CA GLN A 343 -9.23 12.62 43.80
C GLN A 343 -10.32 12.33 44.83
N GLY A 344 -11.11 11.27 44.62
CA GLY A 344 -12.14 10.80 45.54
C GLY A 344 -11.61 10.00 46.74
N LYS A 345 -10.29 9.90 46.94
CA LYS A 345 -9.61 9.09 47.97
C LYS A 345 -9.99 7.60 47.96
N ARG A 346 -10.28 7.07 46.77
CA ARG A 346 -10.59 5.66 46.50
C ARG A 346 -9.32 4.99 45.98
N PHE A 347 -8.46 4.58 46.92
CA PHE A 347 -7.11 4.11 46.63
C PHE A 347 -7.00 2.60 46.39
N GLU A 348 -8.10 1.91 46.07
CA GLU A 348 -8.09 0.48 45.70
C GLU A 348 -8.38 0.36 44.19
N GLY A 349 -7.46 -0.22 43.42
CA GLY A 349 -7.62 -0.31 41.96
C GLY A 349 -6.45 -0.92 41.19
N PRO A 350 -6.39 -0.75 39.85
CA PRO A 350 -7.30 0.07 39.03
C PRO A 350 -8.75 -0.47 38.99
N PRO A 351 -9.75 0.41 38.79
CA PRO A 351 -11.13 -0.02 38.56
C PRO A 351 -11.22 -0.83 37.26
N ARG A 352 -11.96 -1.94 37.30
CA ARG A 352 -12.27 -2.77 36.12
C ARG A 352 -13.23 -2.02 35.19
N ALA A 353 -12.67 -1.24 34.27
CA ALA A 353 -13.42 -0.65 33.16
C ALA A 353 -13.50 -1.64 32.00
N GLU A 354 -14.71 -1.92 31.51
CA GLU A 354 -14.91 -2.60 30.24
C GLU A 354 -14.62 -1.61 29.10
N LEU A 355 -13.58 -1.90 28.30
CA LEU A 355 -13.17 -1.04 27.20
C LEU A 355 -13.81 -1.55 25.89
N VAL A 356 -14.86 -0.87 25.45
CA VAL A 356 -15.48 -1.13 24.15
C VAL A 356 -14.67 -0.41 23.07
N ALA A 357 -14.10 -1.18 22.15
CA ALA A 357 -13.37 -0.62 21.01
C ALA A 357 -14.34 0.03 20.01
N VAL A 358 -13.93 1.19 19.50
CA VAL A 358 -14.52 1.87 18.35
C VAL A 358 -13.63 1.57 17.14
N GLU A 359 -14.18 0.88 16.16
CA GLU A 359 -13.58 0.64 14.84
C GLU A 359 -14.54 1.23 13.79
N ALA A 360 -14.04 1.56 12.59
CA ALA A 360 -14.90 2.03 11.50
C ALA A 360 -15.90 0.93 11.07
N ALA A 361 -17.08 1.35 10.62
CA ALA A 361 -18.06 0.42 10.07
C ALA A 361 -17.59 -0.10 8.71
N VAL A 362 -17.58 -1.42 8.51
CA VAL A 362 -17.24 -2.03 7.21
C VAL A 362 -18.24 -1.52 6.15
N PRO A 363 -17.78 -0.91 5.04
CA PRO A 363 -18.65 -0.13 4.16
C PRO A 363 -19.63 -0.95 3.31
N GLY A 364 -19.48 -2.28 3.28
CA GLY A 364 -20.36 -3.17 2.52
C GLY A 364 -20.07 -4.65 2.76
N VAL A 365 -20.56 -5.50 1.86
CA VAL A 365 -20.21 -6.93 1.84
C VAL A 365 -18.79 -7.07 1.29
N ILE A 366 -17.90 -7.72 2.03
CA ILE A 366 -16.53 -8.00 1.57
C ILE A 366 -16.59 -8.88 0.32
N PRO A 367 -16.02 -8.44 -0.83
CA PRO A 367 -16.17 -9.18 -2.07
C PRO A 367 -15.45 -10.54 -2.04
N PRO A 368 -15.85 -11.47 -2.92
CA PRO A 368 -15.03 -12.64 -3.24
C PRO A 368 -13.72 -12.21 -3.91
N VAL A 369 -12.78 -13.14 -4.06
CA VAL A 369 -11.57 -12.91 -4.86
C VAL A 369 -11.96 -12.72 -6.34
N GLU A 370 -11.53 -11.62 -6.98
CA GLU A 370 -11.72 -11.46 -8.44
C GLU A 370 -10.94 -12.55 -9.19
N GLY A 371 -11.56 -13.17 -10.20
CA GLY A 371 -10.96 -14.22 -11.03
C GLY A 371 -11.41 -15.67 -10.75
N VAL A 372 -12.51 -15.86 -10.01
CA VAL A 372 -13.08 -17.19 -9.68
C VAL A 372 -14.45 -17.44 -10.37
N ALA A 373 -14.73 -16.75 -11.47
CA ALA A 373 -15.83 -17.05 -12.38
C ALA A 373 -15.31 -17.94 -13.54
N GLY A 374 -15.89 -19.14 -13.70
CA GLY A 374 -15.32 -20.16 -14.59
C GLY A 374 -15.78 -20.10 -16.05
N GLY A 375 -14.85 -20.33 -16.99
CA GLY A 375 -15.14 -20.50 -18.41
C GLY A 375 -13.89 -20.64 -19.29
N SER A 376 -13.60 -21.88 -19.71
CA SER A 376 -12.76 -22.28 -20.87
C SER A 376 -11.46 -21.51 -21.23
N GLU A 377 -10.34 -22.20 -20.93
CA GLU A 377 -9.14 -22.37 -21.79
C GLU A 377 -8.10 -21.22 -21.94
N GLU A 378 -6.83 -21.65 -22.02
CA GLU A 378 -5.57 -20.89 -22.21
C GLU A 378 -5.32 -19.62 -21.36
N ALA A 379 -5.02 -19.82 -20.07
CA ALA A 379 -4.31 -18.84 -19.24
C ALA A 379 -3.18 -19.49 -18.41
N GLU A 380 -1.95 -19.00 -18.56
CA GLU A 380 -0.83 -19.37 -17.68
C GLU A 380 -0.97 -18.69 -16.29
N GLY A 381 -1.63 -19.38 -15.36
CA GLY A 381 -1.43 -19.11 -13.92
C GLY A 381 -2.23 -17.96 -13.29
N THR A 382 -3.49 -17.77 -13.67
CA THR A 382 -4.44 -16.95 -12.88
C THR A 382 -4.99 -17.73 -11.66
N ALA A 383 -5.45 -17.00 -10.64
CA ALA A 383 -5.60 -17.51 -9.27
C ALA A 383 -6.76 -18.51 -8.99
N SER A 384 -7.32 -19.18 -10.00
CA SER A 384 -8.60 -19.91 -9.92
C SER A 384 -8.54 -21.33 -9.30
N ALA A 385 -7.44 -21.73 -8.65
CA ALA A 385 -7.19 -23.14 -8.27
C ALA A 385 -6.54 -23.33 -6.87
N ALA A 386 -7.13 -22.78 -5.80
CA ALA A 386 -6.57 -22.90 -4.45
C ALA A 386 -7.59 -23.04 -3.28
N LEU A 387 -8.81 -23.55 -3.51
CA LEU A 387 -9.78 -23.87 -2.43
C LEU A 387 -10.08 -25.37 -2.37
N GLY A 388 -9.26 -26.10 -1.61
CA GLY A 388 -9.43 -27.53 -1.35
C GLY A 388 -10.47 -27.82 -0.27
N THR A 389 -11.76 -27.87 -0.64
CA THR A 389 -12.85 -28.15 0.29
C THR A 389 -12.87 -29.62 0.72
N SER A 390 -12.74 -29.89 2.02
CA SER A 390 -12.93 -31.22 2.60
C SER A 390 -14.42 -31.61 2.58
N THR A 391 -14.77 -32.71 1.91
CA THR A 391 -16.14 -33.25 1.89
C THR A 391 -16.43 -34.13 3.11
N PRO A 392 -17.72 -34.28 3.46
CA PRO A 392 -18.36 -35.58 3.20
C PRO A 392 -19.57 -35.49 2.24
N ASN A 393 -20.04 -36.66 1.81
CA ASN A 393 -20.97 -36.92 0.70
C ASN A 393 -22.11 -37.87 1.19
N PRO A 394 -23.17 -38.23 0.44
CA PRO A 394 -23.96 -37.53 -0.61
C PRO A 394 -25.47 -37.40 -0.27
N SER A 395 -26.27 -36.67 -1.06
CA SER A 395 -27.61 -37.14 -1.51
C SER A 395 -28.25 -36.34 -2.66
N MET A 396 -28.73 -37.09 -3.66
CA MET A 396 -29.71 -36.86 -4.75
C MET A 396 -30.29 -35.45 -5.05
N GLY A 397 -30.35 -35.08 -6.35
CA GLY A 397 -31.09 -33.90 -6.84
C GLY A 397 -31.09 -33.74 -8.37
N THR A 398 -32.03 -34.39 -9.06
CA THR A 398 -32.16 -34.50 -10.54
C THR A 398 -32.27 -33.20 -11.37
N SER A 399 -31.35 -33.03 -12.32
CA SER A 399 -31.55 -32.70 -13.77
C SER A 399 -32.78 -31.91 -14.29
N THR A 400 -32.49 -30.90 -15.14
CA THR A 400 -33.22 -30.61 -16.40
C THR A 400 -32.30 -29.92 -17.44
N THR A 401 -32.71 -29.86 -18.72
CA THR A 401 -31.85 -29.52 -19.88
C THR A 401 -32.52 -28.60 -20.92
N SER A 402 -31.73 -28.17 -21.93
CA SER A 402 -32.13 -27.48 -23.17
C SER A 402 -32.41 -25.97 -23.02
N GLY A 403 -32.10 -25.07 -23.97
CA GLY A 403 -31.44 -25.11 -25.29
C GLY A 403 -31.80 -23.80 -26.05
N SER A 404 -31.27 -23.35 -27.18
CA SER A 404 -30.18 -23.68 -28.12
C SER A 404 -30.45 -22.83 -29.39
N ALA A 405 -29.42 -22.43 -30.16
CA ALA A 405 -29.49 -21.72 -31.47
C ALA A 405 -30.06 -20.26 -31.48
N SER A 406 -29.88 -19.38 -32.48
CA SER A 406 -28.84 -19.07 -33.53
C SER A 406 -29.27 -17.72 -34.22
N THR A 407 -28.70 -17.07 -35.25
CA THR A 407 -27.64 -17.35 -36.27
C THR A 407 -27.22 -16.03 -36.96
N ALA A 408 -26.01 -15.98 -37.58
CA ALA A 408 -25.66 -15.18 -38.79
C ALA A 408 -25.64 -13.61 -38.71
N THR A 409 -24.98 -12.81 -39.56
CA THR A 409 -23.83 -12.93 -40.53
C THR A 409 -23.38 -11.50 -40.95
N GLY A 410 -22.12 -11.28 -41.31
CA GLY A 410 -21.66 -10.03 -41.98
C GLY A 410 -20.14 -10.00 -42.23
N GLU A 411 -19.71 -9.52 -43.41
CA GLU A 411 -18.30 -9.57 -43.90
C GLU A 411 -17.86 -8.20 -44.51
N TYR A 412 -16.66 -8.14 -45.12
CA TYR A 412 -15.95 -6.99 -45.75
C TYR A 412 -15.18 -6.02 -44.82
N ALA A 413 -14.06 -5.35 -45.20
CA ALA A 413 -12.88 -5.71 -46.05
C ALA A 413 -11.77 -4.59 -46.04
N SER A 414 -10.48 -4.98 -46.14
CA SER A 414 -9.32 -4.23 -46.73
C SER A 414 -8.57 -3.06 -46.02
N LYS A 415 -7.34 -3.34 -45.52
CA LYS A 415 -5.97 -2.77 -45.80
C LYS A 415 -5.85 -1.36 -46.48
N PRO A 416 -4.91 -0.39 -46.16
CA PRO A 416 -3.42 -0.47 -45.90
C PRO A 416 -2.85 0.46 -44.76
N THR A 417 -1.54 0.85 -44.62
CA THR A 417 -0.19 0.17 -44.52
C THR A 417 0.99 1.20 -44.40
N GLU A 418 2.05 0.92 -43.61
CA GLU A 418 3.36 1.67 -43.41
C GLU A 418 3.32 3.08 -42.76
N VAL A 419 4.39 3.71 -42.20
CA VAL A 419 5.89 3.60 -42.28
C VAL A 419 6.57 3.86 -40.90
N ALA A 420 7.90 3.68 -40.74
CA ALA A 420 8.73 4.05 -39.57
C ALA A 420 10.06 4.77 -39.98
N PRO A 421 10.71 5.60 -39.12
CA PRO A 421 12.14 5.37 -38.78
C PRO A 421 12.72 5.94 -37.44
N GLU A 422 13.79 5.29 -36.95
CA GLU A 422 15.07 5.80 -36.34
C GLU A 422 15.15 6.72 -35.08
N ALA A 423 16.34 6.70 -34.43
CA ALA A 423 16.81 7.49 -33.25
C ALA A 423 18.21 8.09 -33.55
N PRO A 424 18.81 9.02 -32.75
CA PRO A 424 19.89 8.60 -31.80
C PRO A 424 20.35 9.57 -30.65
N ASP A 425 21.29 9.05 -29.82
CA ASP A 425 22.47 9.68 -29.16
C ASP A 425 22.42 10.66 -27.94
N ASP A 426 23.60 10.83 -27.30
CA ASP A 426 23.87 11.36 -25.94
C ASP A 426 24.98 12.45 -25.90
N SER A 427 25.12 13.12 -24.74
CA SER A 427 26.23 13.97 -24.24
C SER A 427 26.38 15.45 -24.64
N CYS A 428 26.52 16.34 -23.62
CA CYS A 428 27.40 17.53 -23.61
C CYS A 428 27.50 18.20 -22.21
N PRO A 429 28.58 18.93 -21.85
CA PRO A 429 28.80 19.54 -20.52
C PRO A 429 28.46 21.05 -20.43
N ALA A 430 28.80 21.67 -19.30
CA ALA A 430 28.27 22.94 -18.80
C ALA A 430 29.26 24.14 -18.80
N GLU A 431 28.86 25.30 -19.34
CA GLU A 431 29.75 26.48 -19.49
C GLU A 431 29.26 27.83 -18.90
N VAL A 432 28.04 27.94 -18.37
CA VAL A 432 27.46 29.27 -18.03
C VAL A 432 27.92 29.77 -16.66
N LEU A 433 28.59 30.93 -16.58
CA LEU A 433 28.98 31.51 -15.28
C LEU A 433 27.74 31.92 -14.45
N SER A 434 27.68 31.44 -13.20
CA SER A 434 26.58 31.69 -12.26
C SER A 434 26.42 33.16 -11.90
N LYS A 435 25.18 33.66 -11.98
CA LYS A 435 24.78 35.07 -11.71
C LYS A 435 23.75 35.22 -10.58
N ASP A 436 23.22 34.13 -10.07
CA ASP A 436 22.23 34.08 -8.98
C ASP A 436 22.66 33.16 -7.82
N GLY A 437 23.89 32.64 -7.89
CA GLY A 437 24.44 31.69 -6.94
C GLY A 437 23.91 30.25 -7.08
N THR A 438 23.22 29.90 -8.17
CA THR A 438 22.91 28.51 -8.54
C THR A 438 24.02 27.87 -9.38
N CYS A 439 24.15 26.55 -9.30
CA CYS A 439 25.15 25.79 -10.06
C CYS A 439 24.79 24.31 -10.13
N GLY A 440 25.36 23.58 -11.08
CA GLY A 440 25.06 22.15 -11.24
C GLY A 440 23.66 21.88 -11.82
N GLY A 441 23.45 20.63 -12.24
CA GLY A 441 22.21 20.20 -12.88
C GLY A 441 21.93 20.90 -14.23
N ASP A 442 20.69 20.79 -14.67
CA ASP A 442 20.21 21.08 -16.03
C ASP A 442 20.46 22.51 -16.52
N LEU A 443 20.67 23.46 -15.60
CA LEU A 443 20.99 24.85 -15.93
C LEU A 443 22.40 25.04 -16.50
N GLY A 444 23.30 24.06 -16.36
CA GLY A 444 24.65 24.13 -16.90
C GLY A 444 25.51 25.25 -16.30
N GLN A 445 25.24 25.66 -15.05
CA GLN A 445 25.89 26.82 -14.43
C GLN A 445 27.08 26.47 -13.52
N THR A 446 28.17 27.24 -13.64
CA THR A 446 29.43 27.07 -12.91
C THR A 446 29.70 28.24 -11.95
N CYS A 447 30.27 27.93 -10.78
CA CYS A 447 30.69 28.90 -9.76
C CYS A 447 32.10 29.45 -9.99
N SER A 448 32.90 28.83 -10.88
CA SER A 448 34.31 29.19 -11.08
C SER A 448 34.47 30.63 -11.59
N GLY A 449 34.83 31.55 -10.68
CA GLY A 449 34.94 32.99 -10.96
C GLY A 449 33.69 33.82 -10.64
N SER A 450 32.66 33.23 -10.01
CA SER A 450 31.45 33.94 -9.59
C SER A 450 31.63 34.66 -8.25
N GLU A 451 30.94 35.78 -8.07
CA GLU A 451 31.03 36.63 -6.86
C GLU A 451 30.55 35.92 -5.58
N PHE A 452 29.67 34.93 -5.72
CA PHE A 452 29.16 34.13 -4.60
C PHE A 452 30.19 33.15 -4.03
N GLY A 453 31.30 32.91 -4.74
CA GLY A 453 32.37 31.99 -4.33
C GLY A 453 32.55 30.82 -5.29
N GLY A 454 33.78 30.32 -5.40
CA GLY A 454 34.22 29.44 -6.50
C GLY A 454 33.71 27.99 -6.48
N CYS A 455 33.09 27.54 -5.38
CA CYS A 455 32.77 26.14 -5.15
C CYS A 455 31.27 25.85 -5.34
N CYS A 456 30.92 24.82 -6.12
CA CYS A 456 29.54 24.39 -6.27
C CYS A 456 29.19 23.30 -5.25
N SER A 457 28.32 23.61 -4.29
CA SER A 457 27.88 22.66 -3.26
C SER A 457 27.03 21.51 -3.84
N ARG A 458 26.90 20.42 -3.06
CA ARG A 458 26.00 19.29 -3.34
C ARG A 458 24.50 19.63 -3.44
N TYR A 459 24.14 20.88 -3.15
CA TYR A 459 22.76 21.40 -3.16
C TYR A 459 22.57 22.46 -4.27
N GLY A 460 23.47 22.49 -5.25
CA GLY A 460 23.40 23.37 -6.41
C GLY A 460 23.55 24.86 -6.09
N ARG A 461 24.37 25.19 -5.07
CA ARG A 461 24.65 26.57 -4.65
C ARG A 461 26.15 26.90 -4.63
N CYS A 462 26.49 28.09 -5.10
CA CYS A 462 27.85 28.63 -5.06
C CYS A 462 28.25 29.14 -3.66
N GLY A 463 29.51 28.97 -3.30
CA GLY A 463 30.08 29.45 -2.04
C GLY A 463 31.59 29.26 -1.95
N SER A 464 32.20 29.80 -0.89
CA SER A 464 33.64 29.64 -0.58
C SER A 464 33.89 28.93 0.76
N THR A 465 32.85 28.40 1.43
CA THR A 465 33.00 27.74 2.73
C THR A 465 33.14 26.22 2.58
N ARG A 466 33.61 25.52 3.64
CA ARG A 466 33.81 24.06 3.62
C ARG A 466 32.55 23.25 3.27
N LEU A 467 31.35 23.80 3.52
CA LEU A 467 30.07 23.19 3.12
C LEU A 467 29.78 23.26 1.61
N HIS A 468 30.48 24.14 0.90
CA HIS A 468 30.38 24.32 -0.56
C HIS A 468 31.54 23.66 -1.29
N CYS A 469 32.76 23.74 -0.77
CA CYS A 469 33.97 23.22 -1.40
C CYS A 469 34.34 21.78 -1.00
N GLY A 470 33.79 21.25 0.10
CA GLY A 470 34.16 19.94 0.65
C GLY A 470 33.32 18.78 0.11
N CYS A 471 33.05 17.78 0.97
CA CYS A 471 32.38 16.53 0.59
C CYS A 471 31.06 16.73 -0.17
N GLY A 472 31.00 16.27 -1.42
CA GLY A 472 29.85 16.42 -2.33
C GLY A 472 29.89 17.69 -3.19
N CYS A 473 30.94 18.50 -3.11
CA CYS A 473 31.18 19.59 -4.06
C CYS A 473 31.20 19.05 -5.50
N GLN A 474 30.49 19.72 -6.40
CA GLN A 474 30.30 19.31 -7.79
C GLN A 474 31.45 19.85 -8.66
N SER A 475 32.51 19.06 -8.81
CA SER A 475 33.76 19.49 -9.47
C SER A 475 33.65 19.84 -10.95
N ALA A 476 32.56 19.43 -11.63
CA ALA A 476 32.25 19.87 -12.99
C ALA A 476 31.71 21.32 -13.06
N PHE A 477 31.28 21.87 -11.92
CA PHE A 477 30.58 23.16 -11.82
C PHE A 477 31.23 24.12 -10.80
N GLY A 478 32.40 23.80 -10.26
CA GLY A 478 33.11 24.63 -9.29
C GLY A 478 34.39 23.99 -8.75
N GLN A 479 35.18 24.75 -8.01
CA GLN A 479 36.42 24.30 -7.40
C GLN A 479 36.13 23.56 -6.09
N CYS A 480 36.77 22.40 -5.87
CA CYS A 480 36.53 21.52 -4.72
C CYS A 480 37.86 21.16 -4.02
N ASN A 481 37.81 20.95 -2.71
CA ASN A 481 38.97 20.82 -1.79
C ASN A 481 38.89 19.56 -0.91
#